data_AF-H3DBW5-F1
#
_entry.id   AF-H3DBW5-F1
#
_cell.length_a   1.000
_cell.length_b   1.000
_cell.length_c   1.000
_cell.angle_alpha   90.00
_cell.angle_beta   90.00
_cell.angle_gamma   90.00
#
_symmetry.space_group_name_H-M   'P 1'
#
loop_
_entity.id
_entity.type
_entity.pdbx_description
1 polymer ?
#
loop_
_entity_poly.entity_id
_entity_poly.type
_entity_poly.pdbx_seq_one_letter_code
_entity_poly.pdbx_strand_id
1 'polypeptide(L)'
;LGGCLNCARDVVYDLEDLDRWEPVLVGVTSKRQLTDQVLKRKENRFLGKVEPGPRAFQMPQPWSRCIIISKKDLEQRYPGGKKVTHYKRAKLEKFGLYLQPDGLLTRLTTYKDLSCTEVELVKEWYQGRNDHLEHREFNQVLQVTTEHFQPGRRCHLLLHRFSESEHEMEFNSSARADSLVRRVLSKSAITETFKGRFDFLHYRQVTFSIPDGLSDVQHIPLKKVEERFHRNPTLPLSEDVARRVFLLPEGKIQLSYQMEDFATIPSRSLFIKPLPATESRRAEDFTSTNVRTFQVDPSVKPLSRLALYRILQDLLKHENSAVENAKDSRNEIRDIMLSREEEERNLQLIFSPWTHAGAALAHKHHKQKLKVTHAHTAEQQEWQLDHVDDYLVPHLIDLDFPETLSPTDFDNIIAKCLQEFKESRKAVVNFLKEHHKKLLHELREKQRWYQQNQDFLSKEAVEEYRDYCSEKTLILKVVQARLERYLEKTSRKVKAFHKQLLNSPRLPPKTETDE
;
A
#
# COMPACT_ATOMS: atom_id res chain seq x y z
N LEU A 1 29.50 -4.79 48.40
CA LEU A 1 29.31 -3.44 47.82
C LEU A 1 29.15 -2.46 48.98
N GLY A 2 30.28 -1.93 49.48
CA GLY A 2 30.26 -0.88 50.51
C GLY A 2 29.76 0.43 49.90
N GLY A 3 28.85 1.11 50.60
CA GLY A 3 28.13 2.28 50.10
C GLY A 3 29.02 3.52 49.94
N CYS A 4 29.05 4.06 48.72
CA CYS A 4 29.54 5.40 48.41
C CYS A 4 28.40 6.42 48.63
N LEU A 5 27.92 6.56 49.87
CA LEU A 5 26.93 7.62 50.20
C LEU A 5 27.57 8.88 50.77
N ASN A 6 28.85 8.83 51.18
CA ASN A 6 29.58 9.96 51.77
C ASN A 6 30.62 10.60 50.85
N CYS A 7 30.80 10.10 49.63
CA CYS A 7 31.87 10.52 48.72
C CYS A 7 31.64 11.89 48.02
N ALA A 8 30.49 12.54 48.24
CA ALA A 8 30.11 13.78 47.56
C ALA A 8 30.04 15.03 48.47
N ARG A 9 30.29 14.91 49.78
CA ARG A 9 30.18 16.07 50.70
C ARG A 9 31.36 17.05 50.63
N ASP A 10 32.53 16.58 50.17
CA ASP A 10 33.76 17.39 50.11
C ASP A 10 34.16 17.83 48.68
N VAL A 11 33.28 17.60 47.69
CA VAL A 11 33.58 17.94 46.28
C VAL A 11 33.20 19.41 46.04
N VAL A 12 34.19 20.29 46.15
CA VAL A 12 34.08 21.71 45.79
C VAL A 12 34.27 21.85 44.27
N TYR A 13 33.19 22.20 43.56
CA TYR A 13 33.20 22.43 42.11
C TYR A 13 33.61 23.87 41.75
N ASP A 14 34.85 24.23 42.06
CA ASP A 14 35.43 25.50 41.63
C ASP A 14 36.29 25.29 40.38
N LEU A 15 35.71 25.53 39.20
CA LEU A 15 36.39 25.36 37.90
C LEU A 15 37.49 26.41 37.65
N GLU A 16 37.68 27.37 38.56
CA GLU A 16 38.80 28.34 38.52
C GLU A 16 39.99 27.88 39.37
N ASP A 17 39.84 26.82 40.18
CA ASP A 17 40.93 26.18 40.91
C ASP A 17 41.82 25.35 39.96
N LEU A 18 42.88 25.98 39.46
CA LEU A 18 43.79 25.35 38.50
C LEU A 18 44.50 24.13 39.09
N ASP A 19 44.80 24.10 40.39
CA ASP A 19 45.50 22.96 41.01
C ASP A 19 44.64 21.68 40.98
N ARG A 20 43.31 21.82 41.04
CA ARG A 20 42.38 20.68 40.97
C ARG A 20 41.99 20.30 39.55
N TRP A 21 41.87 21.29 38.65
CA TRP A 21 41.26 21.09 37.34
C TRP A 21 42.24 21.13 36.17
N GLU A 22 43.48 21.59 36.32
CA GLU A 22 44.51 21.57 35.29
C GLU A 22 44.68 20.18 34.62
N PRO A 23 44.67 19.04 35.35
CA PRO A 23 44.80 17.72 34.72
C PRO A 23 43.62 17.35 33.80
N VAL A 24 42.44 17.96 34.02
CA VAL A 24 41.20 17.67 33.27
C VAL A 24 40.91 18.73 32.21
N LEU A 25 41.30 19.98 32.45
CA LEU A 25 41.04 21.18 31.64
C LEU A 25 42.33 21.72 31.02
N VAL A 26 43.12 20.83 30.43
CA VAL A 26 44.45 21.15 29.87
C VAL A 26 44.37 22.33 28.90
N GLY A 27 45.09 23.41 29.23
CA GLY A 27 45.18 24.63 28.41
C GLY A 27 44.01 25.62 28.58
N VAL A 28 43.09 25.38 29.51
CA VAL A 28 42.00 26.32 29.83
C VAL A 28 42.22 26.89 31.23
N THR A 29 42.48 28.20 31.29
CA THR A 29 42.87 28.88 32.54
C THR A 29 41.71 29.60 33.23
N SER A 30 40.53 29.62 32.61
CA SER A 30 39.34 30.25 33.20
C SER A 30 38.03 29.69 32.64
N LYS A 31 36.95 29.84 33.42
CA LYS A 31 35.59 29.47 33.02
C LYS A 31 35.17 30.15 31.71
N ARG A 32 35.56 31.41 31.49
CA ARG A 32 35.25 32.16 30.25
C ARG A 32 35.85 31.50 29.01
N GLN A 33 37.14 31.15 29.04
CA GLN A 33 37.81 30.43 27.94
C GLN A 33 37.16 29.07 27.67
N LEU A 34 36.68 28.37 28.71
CA LEU A 34 35.95 27.11 28.56
C LEU A 34 34.63 27.30 27.81
N THR A 35 33.83 28.31 28.18
CA THR A 35 32.57 28.63 27.49
C THR A 35 32.79 28.96 26.01
N ASP A 36 33.82 29.75 25.68
CA ASP A 36 34.13 30.12 24.30
C ASP A 36 34.54 28.91 23.45
N GLN A 37 35.33 27.99 24.02
CA GLN A 37 35.69 26.74 23.33
C GLN A 37 34.47 25.82 23.10
N VAL A 38 33.55 25.76 24.06
CA VAL A 38 32.30 24.99 23.93
C VAL A 38 31.39 25.60 22.86
N LEU A 39 31.29 26.93 22.80
CA LEU A 39 30.52 27.65 21.78
C LEU A 39 31.11 27.42 20.38
N LYS A 40 32.44 27.58 20.22
CA LYS A 40 33.15 27.27 18.95
C LYS A 40 32.97 25.80 18.53
N ARG A 41 32.99 24.85 19.48
CA ARG A 41 32.70 23.44 19.18
C ARG A 41 31.26 23.20 18.74
N LYS A 42 30.28 23.89 19.33
CA LYS A 42 28.87 23.82 18.90
C LYS A 42 28.70 24.37 17.49
N GLU A 43 29.32 25.51 17.19
CA GLU A 43 29.31 26.13 15.87
C GLU A 43 29.99 25.24 14.80
N ASN A 44 31.16 24.68 15.11
CA ASN A 44 31.87 23.75 14.23
C ASN A 44 31.09 22.45 13.97
N ARG A 45 30.34 21.94 14.97
CA ARG A 45 29.46 20.78 14.82
C ARG A 45 28.26 21.09 13.92
N PHE A 46 27.77 22.33 13.95
CA PHE A 46 26.71 22.82 13.07
C PHE A 46 27.21 23.00 11.63
N LEU A 47 28.47 23.40 11.45
CA LEU A 47 29.13 23.63 10.15
C LEU A 47 29.84 22.39 9.57
N GLY A 48 29.75 21.23 10.23
CA GLY A 48 30.36 19.97 9.75
C GLY A 48 31.89 19.92 9.75
N LYS A 49 32.58 20.88 10.39
CA LYS A 49 34.05 20.90 10.51
C LYS A 49 34.49 20.18 11.77
N VAL A 50 35.06 18.98 11.64
CA VAL A 50 35.63 18.23 12.77
C VAL A 50 37.14 18.46 12.80
N GLU A 51 37.58 19.43 13.59
CA GLU A 51 39.00 19.59 13.92
C GLU A 51 39.39 18.62 15.04
N PRO A 52 40.45 17.80 14.87
CA PRO A 52 40.96 16.93 15.93
C PRO A 52 41.70 17.79 16.98
N GLY A 53 40.99 18.15 18.07
CA GLY A 53 41.61 18.83 19.21
C GLY A 53 42.69 17.98 19.90
N PRO A 54 43.60 18.61 20.68
CA PRO A 54 44.69 17.92 21.36
C PRO A 54 44.16 16.87 22.35
N ARG A 55 44.69 15.64 22.26
CA ARG A 55 44.34 14.49 23.11
C ARG A 55 45.06 14.57 24.46
N ALA A 56 44.73 15.55 25.28
CA ALA A 56 45.40 15.69 26.58
C ALA A 56 44.74 14.88 27.71
N PHE A 57 43.49 14.44 27.54
CA PHE A 57 42.80 13.60 28.53
C PHE A 57 42.11 12.42 27.82
N GLN A 58 42.69 11.22 27.94
CA GLN A 58 41.97 9.99 27.62
C GLN A 58 41.19 9.58 28.86
N MET A 59 39.86 9.65 28.79
CA MET A 59 39.01 9.01 29.78
C MET A 59 39.47 7.56 29.97
N PRO A 60 39.63 7.07 31.21
CA PRO A 60 39.94 5.68 31.46
C PRO A 60 38.95 4.81 30.70
N GLN A 61 39.43 3.70 30.12
CA GLN A 61 38.54 2.75 29.47
C GLN A 61 37.47 2.33 30.49
N PRO A 62 36.17 2.39 30.13
CA PRO A 62 35.12 1.96 31.03
C PRO A 62 35.39 0.51 31.45
N TRP A 63 35.14 0.21 32.72
CA TRP A 63 35.40 -1.11 33.30
C TRP A 63 34.61 -2.23 32.60
N SER A 64 33.49 -1.87 31.96
CA SER A 64 32.70 -2.73 31.10
C SER A 64 33.00 -2.45 29.62
N ARG A 65 33.12 -3.53 28.83
CA ARG A 65 33.04 -3.42 27.37
C ARG A 65 31.69 -2.81 26.96
N CYS A 66 31.67 -2.06 25.87
CA CYS A 66 30.43 -1.56 25.29
C CYS A 66 29.50 -2.74 24.97
N ILE A 67 28.25 -2.67 25.45
CA ILE A 67 27.22 -3.65 25.10
C ILE A 67 26.78 -3.35 23.67
N ILE A 68 27.22 -4.18 22.72
CA ILE A 68 26.86 -4.06 21.32
C ILE A 68 25.69 -4.99 21.06
N ILE A 69 24.49 -4.43 20.88
CA ILE A 69 23.31 -5.18 20.45
C ILE A 69 23.20 -5.01 18.93
N SER A 70 23.24 -6.11 18.17
CA SER A 70 23.06 -6.03 16.73
C SER A 70 21.61 -5.65 16.40
N LYS A 71 21.37 -4.99 15.24
CA LYS A 71 20.00 -4.70 14.78
C LYS A 71 19.14 -5.97 14.67
N LYS A 72 19.77 -7.08 14.28
CA LYS A 72 19.13 -8.40 14.19
C LYS A 72 18.67 -8.88 15.58
N ASP A 73 19.52 -8.79 16.59
CA ASP A 73 19.17 -9.22 17.95
C ASP A 73 18.09 -8.32 18.56
N LEU A 74 18.13 -7.02 18.25
CA LEU A 74 17.11 -6.06 18.65
C LEU A 74 15.73 -6.39 18.04
N GLU A 75 15.70 -6.84 16.79
CA GLU A 75 14.46 -7.26 16.10
C GLU A 75 13.96 -8.62 16.56
N GLN A 76 14.86 -9.56 16.83
CA GLN A 76 14.51 -10.88 17.33
C GLN A 76 13.98 -10.84 18.77
N ARG A 77 14.42 -9.86 19.58
CA ARG A 77 14.04 -9.55 20.98
C ARG A 77 14.26 -10.67 22.01
N TYR A 78 14.17 -11.92 21.60
CA TYR A 78 14.24 -13.11 22.43
C TYR A 78 15.32 -14.05 21.88
N PRO A 79 16.17 -14.65 22.73
CA PRO A 79 17.07 -15.71 22.32
C PRO A 79 16.28 -16.86 21.68
N GLY A 80 16.64 -17.28 20.47
CA GLY A 80 15.87 -18.28 19.70
C GLY A 80 14.56 -17.75 19.08
N GLY A 81 14.30 -16.45 19.18
CA GLY A 81 13.17 -15.77 18.53
C GLY A 81 11.80 -15.99 19.20
N LYS A 82 11.73 -16.74 20.30
CA LYS A 82 10.49 -17.01 21.03
C LYS A 82 10.69 -16.89 22.53
N LYS A 83 9.69 -16.34 23.22
CA LYS A 83 9.59 -16.34 24.69
C LYS A 83 8.22 -16.87 25.10
N VAL A 84 8.19 -17.82 26.03
CA VAL A 84 6.96 -18.33 26.65
C VAL A 84 6.96 -17.96 28.13
N THR A 85 5.85 -17.42 28.63
CA THR A 85 5.65 -17.07 30.04
C THR A 85 4.34 -17.69 30.52
N HIS A 86 4.39 -18.47 31.59
CA HIS A 86 3.22 -19.09 32.20
C HIS A 86 2.74 -18.20 33.36
N TYR A 87 1.45 -17.91 33.37
CA TYR A 87 0.75 -17.21 34.44
C TYR A 87 -0.30 -18.15 35.05
N LYS A 88 -0.89 -17.73 36.16
CA LYS A 88 -2.05 -18.44 36.73
C LYS A 88 -3.16 -18.47 35.68
N ARG A 89 -3.54 -19.66 35.21
CA ARG A 89 -4.58 -19.90 34.18
C ARG A 89 -4.31 -19.26 32.82
N ALA A 90 -3.07 -18.91 32.49
CA ALA A 90 -2.77 -18.35 31.17
C ALA A 90 -1.34 -18.67 30.70
N LYS A 91 -1.18 -18.74 29.37
CA LYS A 91 0.08 -18.93 28.68
C LYS A 91 0.28 -17.79 27.69
N LEU A 92 1.36 -17.05 27.83
CA LEU A 92 1.74 -15.95 26.94
C LEU A 92 2.95 -16.35 26.10
N GLU A 93 2.78 -16.40 24.79
CA GLU A 93 3.84 -16.65 23.82
C GLU A 93 4.13 -15.35 23.07
N LYS A 94 5.40 -14.97 22.98
CA LYS A 94 5.87 -13.81 22.22
C LYS A 94 6.92 -14.27 21.22
N PHE A 95 6.84 -13.75 20.00
CA PHE A 95 7.69 -14.08 18.88
C PHE A 95 8.45 -12.84 18.42
N GLY A 96 9.64 -13.04 17.87
CA GLY A 96 10.40 -12.01 17.17
C GLY A 96 9.68 -11.56 15.91
N LEU A 97 9.91 -10.32 15.50
CA LEU A 97 9.28 -9.75 14.31
C LEU A 97 9.67 -10.56 13.05
N TYR A 98 8.68 -10.88 12.21
CA TYR A 98 8.84 -11.66 10.97
C TYR A 98 9.39 -13.09 11.14
N LEU A 99 9.43 -13.61 12.37
CA LEU A 99 9.85 -14.99 12.59
C LEU A 99 8.77 -15.99 12.19
N GLN A 100 7.50 -15.67 12.47
CA GLN A 100 6.38 -16.49 12.06
C GLN A 100 5.92 -16.09 10.65
N PRO A 101 5.65 -17.07 9.77
CA PRO A 101 5.23 -16.80 8.39
C PRO A 101 3.85 -16.13 8.32
N ASP A 102 3.03 -16.29 9.37
CA ASP A 102 1.69 -15.71 9.50
C ASP A 102 1.68 -14.28 10.07
N GLY A 103 2.86 -13.76 10.45
CA GLY A 103 3.02 -12.45 11.07
C GLY A 103 2.67 -12.41 12.56
N LEU A 104 2.45 -13.56 13.21
CA LEU A 104 2.10 -13.64 14.62
C LEU A 104 3.24 -13.13 15.52
N LEU A 105 2.93 -12.17 16.38
CA LEU A 105 3.86 -11.60 17.36
C LEU A 105 3.59 -12.05 18.78
N THR A 106 2.31 -12.13 19.16
CA THR A 106 1.92 -12.48 20.52
C THR A 106 0.70 -13.38 20.48
N ARG A 107 0.72 -14.45 21.27
CA ARG A 107 -0.44 -15.30 21.53
C ARG A 107 -0.66 -15.39 23.03
N LEU A 108 -1.85 -15.06 23.48
CA LEU A 108 -2.30 -15.23 24.85
C LEU A 108 -3.40 -16.29 24.88
N THR A 109 -3.10 -17.43 25.50
CA THR A 109 -4.07 -18.49 25.76
C THR A 109 -4.50 -18.41 27.21
N THR A 110 -5.80 -18.35 27.46
CA THR A 110 -6.39 -18.38 28.81
C THR A 110 -7.17 -19.68 28.99
N TYR A 111 -7.18 -20.19 30.22
CA TYR A 111 -7.73 -21.50 30.57
C TYR A 111 -8.80 -21.38 31.67
N LYS A 112 -9.78 -22.27 31.64
CA LYS A 112 -10.82 -22.35 32.68
C LYS A 112 -10.28 -22.87 34.00
N ASP A 113 -9.39 -23.84 33.91
CA ASP A 113 -8.86 -24.62 35.00
C ASP A 113 -7.45 -24.17 35.42
N LEU A 114 -7.07 -24.50 36.65
CA LEU A 114 -5.72 -24.21 37.18
C LEU A 114 -4.64 -25.11 36.58
N SER A 115 -5.02 -26.29 36.06
CA SER A 115 -4.14 -27.22 35.37
C SER A 115 -3.84 -26.84 33.91
N CYS A 116 -4.47 -25.79 33.39
CA CYS A 116 -4.33 -25.31 32.02
C CYS A 116 -4.63 -26.39 30.95
N THR A 117 -5.66 -27.22 31.16
CA THR A 117 -6.09 -28.25 30.20
C THR A 117 -7.21 -27.77 29.29
N GLU A 118 -8.11 -26.91 29.78
CA GLU A 118 -9.28 -26.44 29.04
C GLU A 118 -9.10 -24.99 28.58
N VAL A 119 -8.86 -24.81 27.28
CA VAL A 119 -8.72 -23.49 26.66
C VAL A 119 -10.07 -22.76 26.69
N GLU A 120 -10.07 -21.53 27.20
CA GLU A 120 -11.23 -20.66 27.27
C GLU A 120 -11.23 -19.65 26.11
N LEU A 121 -10.11 -18.94 25.94
CA LEU A 121 -9.96 -17.86 24.97
C LEU A 121 -8.50 -17.79 24.50
N VAL A 122 -8.32 -17.66 23.19
CA VAL A 122 -7.03 -17.41 22.55
C VAL A 122 -7.06 -16.03 21.90
N LYS A 123 -6.13 -15.14 22.27
CA LYS A 123 -5.92 -13.84 21.62
C LYS A 123 -4.59 -13.84 20.89
N GLU A 124 -4.60 -13.44 19.63
CA GLU A 124 -3.43 -13.41 18.76
C GLU A 124 -3.25 -11.99 18.22
N TRP A 125 -2.04 -11.47 18.26
CA TRP A 125 -1.67 -10.18 17.68
C TRP A 125 -0.66 -10.39 16.56
N TYR A 126 -0.93 -9.77 15.42
CA TYR A 126 -0.16 -9.90 14.20
C TYR A 126 0.45 -8.56 13.79
N GLN A 127 1.50 -8.61 12.98
CA GLN A 127 2.07 -7.41 12.38
C GLN A 127 2.56 -7.68 10.97
N GLY A 128 2.32 -6.70 10.10
CA GLY A 128 2.85 -6.71 8.74
C GLY A 128 2.17 -7.75 7.87
N ARG A 129 0.91 -8.11 8.12
CA ARG A 129 0.13 -8.91 7.16
C ARG A 129 -0.41 -8.00 6.05
N ASN A 130 -0.41 -8.51 4.81
CA ASN A 130 -0.95 -7.80 3.64
C ASN A 130 -2.45 -7.55 3.74
N ASP A 131 -3.15 -8.42 4.45
CA ASP A 131 -4.55 -8.28 4.71
C ASP A 131 -4.79 -7.10 5.68
N HIS A 132 -3.86 -6.73 6.57
CA HIS A 132 -4.05 -5.75 7.65
C HIS A 132 -4.82 -6.29 8.87
N LEU A 133 -4.83 -7.60 9.11
CA LEU A 133 -5.26 -8.18 10.39
C LEU A 133 -4.31 -7.75 11.51
N GLU A 134 -4.87 -7.13 12.55
CA GLU A 134 -4.13 -6.66 13.73
C GLU A 134 -4.19 -7.67 14.86
N HIS A 135 -5.39 -8.12 15.21
CA HIS A 135 -5.56 -9.16 16.22
C HIS A 135 -6.80 -10.01 15.96
N ARG A 136 -6.73 -11.25 16.44
CA ARG A 136 -7.79 -12.26 16.37
C ARG A 136 -8.05 -12.79 17.76
N GLU A 137 -9.33 -12.88 18.13
CA GLU A 137 -9.77 -13.48 19.37
C GLU A 137 -10.66 -14.69 19.07
N PHE A 138 -10.29 -15.85 19.59
CA PHE A 138 -11.05 -17.08 19.47
C PHE A 138 -11.57 -17.52 20.84
N ASN A 139 -12.88 -17.41 21.03
CA ASN A 139 -13.56 -17.86 22.25
C ASN A 139 -14.04 -19.30 22.04
N GLN A 140 -13.36 -20.25 22.68
CA GLN A 140 -13.66 -21.68 22.57
C GLN A 140 -15.01 -22.04 23.21
N VAL A 141 -15.45 -21.29 24.21
CA VAL A 141 -16.72 -21.57 24.91
C VAL A 141 -17.91 -21.20 24.04
N LEU A 142 -17.83 -20.04 23.38
CA LEU A 142 -18.91 -19.54 22.53
C LEU A 142 -18.78 -20.03 21.08
N GLN A 143 -17.64 -20.63 20.69
CA GLN A 143 -17.29 -20.96 19.31
C GLN A 143 -17.39 -19.72 18.39
N VAL A 144 -16.87 -18.60 18.88
CA VAL A 144 -16.88 -17.31 18.17
C VAL A 144 -15.47 -16.84 17.91
N THR A 145 -15.19 -16.48 16.67
CA THR A 145 -13.96 -15.81 16.25
C THR A 145 -14.26 -14.33 16.02
N THR A 146 -13.42 -13.45 16.53
CA THR A 146 -13.49 -12.00 16.30
C THR A 146 -12.15 -11.54 15.73
N GLU A 147 -12.19 -10.98 14.52
CA GLU A 147 -11.03 -10.45 13.81
C GLU A 147 -11.11 -8.93 13.78
N HIS A 148 -10.00 -8.26 14.09
CA HIS A 148 -9.87 -6.82 14.03
C HIS A 148 -8.82 -6.40 13.02
N PHE A 149 -9.17 -5.39 12.25
CA PHE A 149 -8.41 -4.96 11.10
C PHE A 149 -8.03 -3.48 11.18
N GLN A 150 -6.86 -3.15 10.64
CA GLN A 150 -6.45 -1.76 10.47
C GLN A 150 -7.21 -1.11 9.30
N PRO A 151 -7.44 0.22 9.34
CA PRO A 151 -8.03 0.95 8.22
C PRO A 151 -7.20 0.82 6.92
N GLY A 152 -7.88 0.92 5.77
CA GLY A 152 -7.24 0.90 4.44
C GLY A 152 -7.48 -0.36 3.62
N ARG A 153 -8.21 -1.35 4.18
CA ARG A 153 -8.60 -2.58 3.51
C ARG A 153 -9.75 -2.39 2.51
N ARG A 154 -9.92 -3.38 1.61
CA ARG A 154 -11.11 -3.53 0.76
C ARG A 154 -12.39 -3.58 1.61
N CYS A 155 -13.50 -3.08 1.06
CA CYS A 155 -14.80 -2.96 1.72
C CYS A 155 -14.80 -2.13 3.02
N HIS A 156 -13.68 -1.52 3.39
CA HIS A 156 -13.51 -0.73 4.62
C HIS A 156 -13.86 -1.49 5.91
N LEU A 157 -13.68 -2.82 5.91
CA LEU A 157 -13.96 -3.69 7.06
C LEU A 157 -12.94 -3.44 8.19
N LEU A 158 -13.45 -3.23 9.40
CA LEU A 158 -12.67 -3.03 10.64
C LEU A 158 -12.80 -4.19 11.61
N LEU A 159 -13.95 -4.86 11.62
CA LEU A 159 -14.22 -5.99 12.51
C LEU A 159 -15.02 -7.05 11.76
N HIS A 160 -14.63 -8.32 11.93
CA HIS A 160 -15.44 -9.46 11.52
C HIS A 160 -15.55 -10.45 12.67
N ARG A 161 -16.75 -10.55 13.24
CA ARG A 161 -17.09 -11.50 14.29
C ARG A 161 -18.01 -12.55 13.70
N PHE A 162 -17.63 -13.83 13.78
CA PHE A 162 -18.40 -14.89 13.18
C PHE A 162 -18.51 -16.13 14.06
N SER A 163 -19.63 -16.81 13.89
CA SER A 163 -20.03 -18.09 14.48
C SER A 163 -20.68 -18.94 13.40
N GLU A 164 -21.09 -20.18 13.70
CA GLU A 164 -21.82 -21.01 12.73
C GLU A 164 -23.17 -20.41 12.29
N SER A 165 -23.76 -19.51 13.07
CA SER A 165 -25.12 -18.99 12.82
C SER A 165 -25.18 -17.52 12.43
N GLU A 166 -24.15 -16.75 12.77
CA GLU A 166 -24.18 -15.30 12.69
C GLU A 166 -22.81 -14.74 12.29
N HIS A 167 -22.83 -13.77 11.38
CA HIS A 167 -21.69 -12.95 11.01
C HIS A 167 -22.00 -11.48 11.30
N GLU A 168 -21.19 -10.85 12.12
CA GLU A 168 -21.21 -9.42 12.42
C GLU A 168 -19.98 -8.77 11.78
N MET A 169 -20.21 -7.69 11.04
CA MET A 169 -19.21 -6.94 10.31
C MET A 169 -19.33 -5.47 10.68
N GLU A 170 -18.24 -4.84 11.12
CA GLU A 170 -18.18 -3.39 11.34
C GLU A 170 -17.25 -2.75 10.31
N PHE A 171 -17.65 -1.57 9.86
CA PHE A 171 -17.02 -0.86 8.77
C PHE A 171 -16.56 0.53 9.21
N ASN A 172 -15.53 1.03 8.53
CA ASN A 172 -15.11 2.41 8.67
C ASN A 172 -16.10 3.33 7.93
N SER A 173 -17.11 3.81 8.65
CA SER A 173 -18.20 4.62 8.08
C SER A 173 -17.72 5.93 7.46
N SER A 174 -16.59 6.50 7.90
CA SER A 174 -16.06 7.75 7.32
C SER A 174 -15.39 7.54 5.96
N ALA A 175 -15.01 6.29 5.64
CA ALA A 175 -14.39 5.96 4.36
C ALA A 175 -15.40 5.44 3.32
N ARG A 176 -16.62 5.06 3.75
CA ARG A 176 -17.67 4.56 2.88
C ARG A 176 -18.63 5.68 2.43
N ALA A 177 -19.07 5.62 1.17
CA ALA A 177 -20.06 6.57 0.65
C ALA A 177 -21.48 6.37 1.22
N ASP A 178 -21.82 5.15 1.64
CA ASP A 178 -23.15 4.77 2.13
C ASP A 178 -23.37 5.03 3.64
N SER A 179 -22.32 5.46 4.34
CA SER A 179 -22.30 5.67 5.80
C SER A 179 -22.69 4.44 6.64
N LEU A 180 -22.49 3.23 6.09
CA LEU A 180 -22.73 1.98 6.79
C LEU A 180 -21.68 1.80 7.91
N VAL A 181 -22.15 1.52 9.12
CA VAL A 181 -21.29 1.30 10.29
C VAL A 181 -21.20 -0.18 10.61
N ARG A 182 -22.34 -0.89 10.60
CA ARG A 182 -22.42 -2.27 11.04
C ARG A 182 -23.43 -3.05 10.23
N ARG A 183 -23.09 -4.30 9.91
CA ARG A 183 -23.98 -5.28 9.29
C ARG A 183 -23.92 -6.60 10.06
N VAL A 184 -25.07 -7.15 10.38
CA VAL A 184 -25.22 -8.45 11.06
C VAL A 184 -26.05 -9.35 10.16
N LEU A 185 -25.47 -10.46 9.72
CA LEU A 185 -26.14 -11.54 9.02
C LEU A 185 -26.43 -12.66 10.02
N SER A 186 -27.71 -12.90 10.28
CA SER A 186 -28.21 -14.08 10.98
C SER A 186 -28.89 -15.01 9.97
N LYS A 187 -29.16 -16.27 10.36
CA LYS A 187 -29.82 -17.26 9.50
C LYS A 187 -31.12 -16.77 8.83
N SER A 188 -31.87 -15.89 9.49
CA SER A 188 -33.18 -15.40 9.03
C SER A 188 -33.22 -13.93 8.62
N ALA A 189 -32.13 -13.16 8.81
CA ALA A 189 -32.18 -11.73 8.57
C ALA A 189 -30.79 -11.09 8.35
N ILE A 190 -30.78 -9.98 7.62
CA ILE A 190 -29.68 -9.01 7.60
C ILE A 190 -30.13 -7.77 8.36
N THR A 191 -29.31 -7.29 9.29
CA THR A 191 -29.52 -6.06 10.03
C THR A 191 -28.38 -5.09 9.76
N GLU A 192 -28.70 -3.85 9.41
CA GLU A 192 -27.74 -2.82 9.03
C GLU A 192 -27.97 -1.57 9.86
N THR A 193 -26.87 -0.97 10.31
CA THR A 193 -26.86 0.25 11.10
C THR A 193 -26.01 1.29 10.38
N PHE A 194 -26.57 2.50 10.25
CA PHE A 194 -25.96 3.62 9.54
C PHE A 194 -25.80 4.81 10.47
N LYS A 195 -24.86 5.71 10.17
CA LYS A 195 -24.63 6.92 10.97
C LYS A 195 -24.48 8.14 10.07
N GLY A 196 -25.30 9.16 10.30
CA GLY A 196 -25.15 10.46 9.63
C GLY A 196 -25.57 10.48 8.15
N ARG A 197 -26.48 9.59 7.73
CA ARG A 197 -27.03 9.64 6.37
C ARG A 197 -27.92 10.88 6.18
N PHE A 198 -27.90 11.43 4.97
CA PHE A 198 -28.68 12.61 4.60
C PHE A 198 -30.20 12.34 4.57
N ASP A 199 -30.62 11.10 4.35
CA ASP A 199 -32.01 10.66 4.35
C ASP A 199 -32.51 10.23 5.73
N PHE A 200 -31.71 10.47 6.79
CA PHE A 200 -31.98 10.10 8.18
C PHE A 200 -32.14 8.60 8.44
N LEU A 201 -31.91 7.72 7.46
CA LEU A 201 -31.94 6.27 7.66
C LEU A 201 -30.80 5.88 8.61
N HIS A 202 -31.14 5.22 9.72
CA HIS A 202 -30.14 4.76 10.68
C HIS A 202 -30.17 3.25 10.91
N TYR A 203 -31.28 2.61 10.55
CA TYR A 203 -31.46 1.18 10.76
C TYR A 203 -32.26 0.56 9.62
N ARG A 204 -31.78 -0.56 9.09
CA ARG A 204 -32.50 -1.39 8.12
C ARG A 204 -32.42 -2.84 8.53
N GLN A 205 -33.53 -3.56 8.47
CA GLN A 205 -33.60 -5.00 8.73
C GLN A 205 -34.36 -5.69 7.61
N VAL A 206 -33.68 -6.63 6.95
CA VAL A 206 -34.22 -7.47 5.88
C VAL A 206 -34.44 -8.86 6.47
N THR A 207 -35.67 -9.34 6.50
CA THR A 207 -36.03 -10.69 6.97
C THR A 207 -36.30 -11.60 5.78
N PHE A 208 -35.71 -12.78 5.79
CA PHE A 208 -35.89 -13.80 4.75
C PHE A 208 -37.14 -14.64 5.01
N SER A 209 -37.77 -15.13 3.95
CA SER A 209 -38.91 -16.06 4.06
C SER A 209 -38.47 -17.46 4.43
N ILE A 210 -37.28 -17.88 3.99
CA ILE A 210 -36.67 -19.18 4.31
C ILE A 210 -35.46 -18.91 5.21
N PRO A 211 -35.33 -19.60 6.36
CA PRO A 211 -34.19 -19.46 7.26
C PRO A 211 -32.95 -20.17 6.68
N ASP A 212 -32.39 -19.60 5.63
CA ASP A 212 -31.05 -19.91 5.15
C ASP A 212 -30.48 -18.73 4.36
N GLY A 213 -30.10 -17.69 5.10
CA GLY A 213 -29.54 -16.44 4.58
C GLY A 213 -28.23 -16.57 3.80
N LEU A 214 -27.70 -17.78 3.58
CA LEU A 214 -26.49 -18.07 2.79
C LEU A 214 -26.72 -19.06 1.64
N SER A 215 -27.90 -19.69 1.53
CA SER A 215 -28.22 -20.63 0.44
C SER A 215 -27.89 -20.05 -0.94
N ASP A 216 -27.20 -20.80 -1.81
CA ASP A 216 -26.64 -20.28 -3.08
C ASP A 216 -27.69 -20.00 -4.18
N VAL A 217 -28.97 -19.99 -3.79
CA VAL A 217 -30.09 -19.66 -4.66
C VAL A 217 -29.96 -18.19 -5.04
N GLN A 218 -29.90 -17.91 -6.35
CA GLN A 218 -29.79 -16.55 -6.92
C GLN A 218 -30.87 -15.59 -6.40
N HIS A 219 -32.01 -16.11 -5.94
CA HIS A 219 -33.10 -15.34 -5.35
C HIS A 219 -33.62 -15.98 -4.07
N ILE A 220 -33.27 -15.41 -2.91
CA ILE A 220 -33.97 -15.71 -1.66
C ILE A 220 -35.22 -14.83 -1.57
N PRO A 221 -36.43 -15.41 -1.45
CA PRO A 221 -37.63 -14.62 -1.25
C PRO A 221 -37.56 -13.85 0.07
N LEU A 222 -37.69 -12.53 -0.02
CA LEU A 222 -37.72 -11.64 1.13
C LEU A 222 -39.13 -11.65 1.75
N LYS A 223 -39.20 -11.74 3.08
CA LYS A 223 -40.46 -11.69 3.84
C LYS A 223 -40.83 -10.27 4.20
N LYS A 224 -39.87 -9.53 4.74
CA LYS A 224 -40.11 -8.22 5.33
C LYS A 224 -38.85 -7.36 5.22
N VAL A 225 -39.02 -6.08 4.87
CA VAL A 225 -37.97 -5.07 5.00
C VAL A 225 -38.46 -3.98 5.93
N GLU A 226 -37.72 -3.71 6.98
CA GLU A 226 -38.00 -2.67 7.96
C GLU A 226 -36.90 -1.61 7.93
N GLU A 227 -37.28 -0.35 7.80
CA GLU A 227 -36.39 0.80 7.80
C GLU A 227 -36.83 1.76 8.91
N ARG A 228 -35.87 2.33 9.63
CA ARG A 228 -36.13 3.33 10.67
C ARG A 228 -35.28 4.56 10.43
N PHE A 229 -35.90 5.71 10.65
CA PHE A 229 -35.34 7.02 10.36
C PHE A 229 -35.23 7.84 11.64
N HIS A 230 -34.18 8.67 11.71
CA HIS A 230 -34.08 9.71 12.72
C HIS A 230 -35.09 10.84 12.46
N ARG A 231 -35.36 11.65 13.48
CA ARG A 231 -36.23 12.82 13.38
C ARG A 231 -35.68 13.80 12.34
N ASN A 232 -36.50 14.15 11.35
CA ASN A 232 -36.21 15.25 10.45
C ASN A 232 -36.83 16.56 11.01
N PRO A 233 -36.02 17.55 11.40
CA PRO A 233 -36.53 18.80 11.96
C PRO A 233 -37.28 19.67 10.95
N THR A 234 -37.17 19.41 9.64
CA THR A 234 -37.84 20.23 8.61
C THR A 234 -39.31 19.85 8.37
N LEU A 235 -39.75 18.69 8.85
CA LEU A 235 -41.10 18.17 8.66
C LEU A 235 -41.89 18.16 9.99
N PRO A 236 -43.21 18.37 9.97
CA PRO A 236 -44.03 18.15 11.16
C PRO A 236 -44.01 16.67 11.60
N LEU A 237 -44.23 16.40 12.89
CA LEU A 237 -44.18 15.03 13.46
C LEU A 237 -45.17 14.08 12.78
N SER A 238 -46.33 14.61 12.37
CA SER A 238 -47.39 13.87 11.68
C SER A 238 -47.04 13.43 10.25
N GLU A 239 -46.08 14.08 9.60
CA GLU A 239 -45.64 13.76 8.22
C GLU A 239 -44.25 13.10 8.17
N ASP A 240 -43.47 13.23 9.25
CA ASP A 240 -42.14 12.66 9.34
C ASP A 240 -42.18 11.15 9.63
N VAL A 241 -41.71 10.34 8.69
CA VAL A 241 -41.77 8.88 8.76
C VAL A 241 -40.67 8.36 9.70
N ALA A 242 -41.03 7.87 10.87
CA ALA A 242 -40.10 7.24 11.81
C ALA A 242 -39.74 5.80 11.41
N ARG A 243 -40.72 5.06 10.88
CA ARG A 243 -40.58 3.64 10.55
C ARG A 243 -41.36 3.30 9.28
N ARG A 244 -40.71 2.60 8.37
CA ARG A 244 -41.28 2.08 7.13
C ARG A 244 -41.09 0.57 7.07
N VAL A 245 -42.16 -0.17 6.84
CA VAL A 245 -42.14 -1.64 6.79
C VAL A 245 -42.81 -2.11 5.50
N PHE A 246 -42.05 -2.82 4.68
CA PHE A 246 -42.52 -3.52 3.48
C PHE A 246 -42.77 -4.98 3.82
N LEU A 247 -44.03 -5.41 3.73
CA LEU A 247 -44.46 -6.80 3.88
C LEU A 247 -44.69 -7.35 2.46
N LEU A 248 -43.62 -7.91 1.90
CA LEU A 248 -43.53 -8.30 0.50
C LEU A 248 -44.53 -9.39 0.08
N PRO A 249 -44.68 -10.53 0.80
CA PRO A 249 -45.61 -11.59 0.40
C PRO A 249 -47.08 -11.17 0.54
N GLU A 250 -47.36 -10.21 1.43
CA GLU A 250 -48.71 -9.74 1.71
C GLU A 250 -49.10 -8.53 0.85
N GLY A 251 -48.15 -7.96 0.09
CA GLY A 251 -48.36 -6.75 -0.70
C GLY A 251 -48.75 -5.53 0.15
N LYS A 252 -48.24 -5.42 1.37
CA LYS A 252 -48.58 -4.34 2.31
C LYS A 252 -47.39 -3.46 2.64
N ILE A 253 -47.63 -2.16 2.81
CA ILE A 253 -46.64 -1.18 3.23
C ILE A 253 -47.17 -0.44 4.46
N GLN A 254 -46.46 -0.52 5.57
CA GLN A 254 -46.81 0.16 6.81
C GLN A 254 -45.87 1.33 7.05
N LEU A 255 -46.43 2.51 7.28
CA LEU A 255 -45.73 3.69 7.74
C LEU A 255 -46.14 3.98 9.18
N SER A 256 -45.17 4.26 10.03
CA SER A 256 -45.39 4.88 11.34
C SER A 256 -44.62 6.19 11.38
N TYR A 257 -45.30 7.26 11.75
CA TYR A 257 -44.73 8.60 11.81
C TYR A 257 -44.09 8.85 13.19
N GLN A 258 -43.37 9.96 13.33
CA GLN A 258 -42.80 10.36 14.61
C GLN A 258 -43.91 10.60 15.63
N MET A 259 -43.60 10.32 16.90
CA MET A 259 -44.56 10.47 17.99
C MET A 259 -44.77 11.96 18.30
N GLU A 260 -46.04 12.37 18.39
CA GLU A 260 -46.42 13.72 18.83
C GLU A 260 -46.31 13.84 20.36
N ASP A 261 -45.95 15.03 20.86
CA ASP A 261 -45.65 15.24 22.28
C ASP A 261 -46.81 14.92 23.23
N PHE A 262 -48.05 15.03 22.73
CA PHE A 262 -49.28 14.76 23.49
C PHE A 262 -49.83 13.33 23.27
N ALA A 263 -49.17 12.51 22.45
CA ALA A 263 -49.69 11.21 22.00
C ALA A 263 -49.02 10.02 22.68
N THR A 264 -49.79 9.01 23.06
CA THR A 264 -49.24 7.72 23.56
C THR A 264 -48.90 6.74 22.45
N ILE A 265 -49.47 6.93 21.25
CA ILE A 265 -49.30 6.06 20.07
C ILE A 265 -49.04 6.95 18.86
N PRO A 266 -48.08 6.62 17.97
CA PRO A 266 -47.82 7.42 16.77
C PRO A 266 -48.92 7.22 15.71
N SER A 267 -49.08 8.22 14.84
CA SER A 267 -49.87 8.11 13.61
C SER A 267 -49.34 6.99 12.71
N ARG A 268 -50.23 6.29 12.00
CA ARG A 268 -49.89 5.13 11.16
C ARG A 268 -50.67 5.13 9.86
N SER A 269 -50.03 4.72 8.78
CA SER A 269 -50.67 4.50 7.47
C SER A 269 -50.34 3.11 6.96
N LEU A 270 -51.36 2.36 6.56
CA LEU A 270 -51.24 1.05 5.92
C LEU A 270 -51.72 1.18 4.48
N PHE A 271 -50.82 0.90 3.55
CA PHE A 271 -51.12 0.79 2.13
C PHE A 271 -51.17 -0.69 1.74
N ILE A 272 -52.23 -1.07 1.03
CA ILE A 272 -52.43 -2.38 0.44
C ILE A 272 -52.30 -2.22 -1.07
N LYS A 273 -51.30 -2.87 -1.66
CA LYS A 273 -51.06 -2.82 -3.10
C LYS A 273 -52.29 -3.38 -3.83
N PRO A 274 -52.75 -2.71 -4.90
CA PRO A 274 -53.74 -3.31 -5.78
C PRO A 274 -53.15 -4.57 -6.43
N LEU A 275 -53.99 -5.58 -6.67
CA LEU A 275 -53.61 -6.80 -7.38
C LEU A 275 -52.99 -6.44 -8.74
N PRO A 276 -52.00 -7.20 -9.24
CA PRO A 276 -51.38 -6.91 -10.53
C PRO A 276 -52.40 -7.13 -11.66
N ALA A 277 -53.03 -6.05 -12.11
CA ALA A 277 -53.79 -6.03 -13.36
C ALA A 277 -52.80 -5.86 -14.53
N THR A 278 -53.04 -6.63 -15.59
CA THR A 278 -52.28 -6.70 -16.83
C THR A 278 -52.10 -5.30 -17.44
N GLU A 279 -50.84 -4.90 -17.63
CA GLU A 279 -50.33 -3.88 -18.57
C GLU A 279 -50.85 -2.43 -18.54
N SER A 280 -51.77 -2.01 -17.68
CA SER A 280 -52.16 -0.58 -17.62
C SER A 280 -52.59 -0.13 -16.22
N ARG A 281 -51.63 0.32 -15.40
CA ARG A 281 -51.91 0.89 -14.07
C ARG A 281 -52.56 2.28 -14.23
N ARG A 282 -53.88 2.39 -14.01
CA ARG A 282 -54.56 3.69 -13.92
C ARG A 282 -54.75 4.08 -12.45
N ALA A 283 -54.75 5.39 -12.17
CA ALA A 283 -55.11 5.94 -10.84
C ALA A 283 -56.56 5.64 -10.41
N GLU A 284 -57.35 5.07 -11.32
CA GLU A 284 -58.74 4.64 -11.15
C GLU A 284 -58.87 3.36 -10.31
N ASP A 285 -57.84 2.50 -10.30
CA ASP A 285 -57.82 1.24 -9.53
C ASP A 285 -57.53 1.44 -8.03
N PHE A 286 -57.21 2.67 -7.62
CA PHE A 286 -56.90 3.01 -6.23
C PHE A 286 -58.16 3.45 -5.48
N THR A 287 -58.73 2.54 -4.71
CA THR A 287 -59.95 2.77 -3.92
C THR A 287 -59.64 3.07 -2.45
N SER A 288 -60.62 3.58 -1.70
CA SER A 288 -60.45 3.88 -0.26
C SER A 288 -60.13 2.64 0.59
N THR A 289 -60.37 1.44 0.09
CA THR A 289 -60.06 0.18 0.78
C THR A 289 -58.55 -0.14 0.76
N ASN A 290 -57.81 0.45 -0.18
CA ASN A 290 -56.36 0.27 -0.34
C ASN A 290 -55.54 1.02 0.72
N VAL A 291 -56.14 1.96 1.45
CA VAL A 291 -55.44 2.74 2.48
C VAL A 291 -56.21 2.69 3.78
N ARG A 292 -55.51 2.38 4.87
CA ARG A 292 -56.02 2.58 6.24
C ARG A 292 -55.10 3.54 6.96
N THR A 293 -55.59 4.72 7.29
CA THR A 293 -54.85 5.74 8.05
C THR A 293 -55.41 5.86 9.46
N PHE A 294 -54.51 5.95 10.44
CA PHE A 294 -54.77 6.32 11.82
C PHE A 294 -54.01 7.60 12.11
N GLN A 295 -54.74 8.68 12.38
CA GLN A 295 -54.17 9.97 12.79
C GLN A 295 -54.52 10.21 14.26
N VAL A 296 -53.54 10.66 15.03
CA VAL A 296 -53.73 10.97 16.46
C VAL A 296 -54.56 12.22 16.63
N ASP A 297 -54.19 13.31 15.95
CA ASP A 297 -54.97 14.54 15.96
C ASP A 297 -56.16 14.42 14.99
N PRO A 298 -57.41 14.38 15.49
CA PRO A 298 -58.60 14.27 14.65
C PRO A 298 -58.91 15.56 13.87
N SER A 299 -58.26 16.68 14.20
CA SER A 299 -58.48 17.97 13.55
C SER A 299 -57.73 18.11 12.22
N VAL A 300 -56.71 17.28 11.98
CA VAL A 300 -55.93 17.27 10.74
C VAL A 300 -56.78 16.71 9.60
N LYS A 301 -56.91 17.47 8.51
CA LYS A 301 -57.67 17.02 7.33
C LYS A 301 -56.98 15.80 6.71
N PRO A 302 -57.74 14.75 6.36
CA PRO A 302 -57.18 13.60 5.67
C PRO A 302 -56.65 14.02 4.29
N LEU A 303 -55.53 13.40 3.89
CA LEU A 303 -54.90 13.65 2.60
C LEU A 303 -55.85 13.32 1.45
N SER A 304 -55.75 14.10 0.36
CA SER A 304 -56.54 13.84 -0.85
C SER A 304 -56.17 12.48 -1.47
N ARG A 305 -57.12 11.84 -2.16
CA ARG A 305 -56.89 10.55 -2.81
C ARG A 305 -55.70 10.58 -3.79
N LEU A 306 -55.57 11.69 -4.53
CA LEU A 306 -54.46 11.91 -5.47
C LEU A 306 -53.12 11.99 -4.74
N ALA A 307 -53.07 12.65 -3.57
CA ALA A 307 -51.86 12.72 -2.76
C ALA A 307 -51.47 11.34 -2.20
N LEU A 308 -52.42 10.57 -1.69
CA LEU A 308 -52.18 9.20 -1.22
C LEU A 308 -51.69 8.26 -2.33
N TYR A 309 -52.23 8.41 -3.54
CA TYR A 309 -51.76 7.64 -4.70
C TYR A 309 -50.32 7.99 -5.08
N ARG A 310 -49.94 9.28 -5.06
CA ARG A 310 -48.56 9.72 -5.30
C ARG A 310 -47.60 9.14 -4.25
N ILE A 311 -47.98 9.20 -2.97
CA ILE A 311 -47.21 8.58 -1.89
C ILE A 311 -47.03 7.07 -2.15
N LEU A 312 -48.10 6.36 -2.53
CA LEU A 312 -47.99 4.94 -2.88
C LEU A 312 -47.02 4.70 -4.04
N GLN A 313 -47.06 5.50 -5.12
CA GLN A 313 -46.14 5.37 -6.23
C GLN A 313 -44.67 5.53 -5.80
N ASP A 314 -44.39 6.48 -4.91
CA ASP A 314 -43.03 6.66 -4.37
C ASP A 314 -42.65 5.53 -3.41
N LEU A 315 -43.57 5.02 -2.59
CA LEU A 315 -43.33 3.84 -1.76
C LEU A 315 -43.01 2.60 -2.58
N LEU A 316 -43.64 2.41 -3.76
CA LEU A 316 -43.32 1.31 -4.67
C LEU A 316 -41.91 1.44 -5.25
N LYS A 317 -41.45 2.67 -5.56
CA LYS A 317 -40.07 2.90 -5.99
C LYS A 317 -39.08 2.59 -4.85
N HIS A 318 -39.38 3.04 -3.64
CA HIS A 318 -38.55 2.77 -2.46
C HIS A 318 -38.51 1.28 -2.13
N GLU A 319 -39.62 0.56 -2.29
CA GLU A 319 -39.65 -0.88 -2.09
C GLU A 319 -38.72 -1.60 -3.09
N ASN A 320 -38.82 -1.27 -4.38
CA ASN A 320 -37.93 -1.85 -5.39
C ASN A 320 -36.44 -1.57 -5.08
N SER A 321 -36.13 -0.34 -4.66
CA SER A 321 -34.78 0.02 -4.23
C SER A 321 -34.35 -0.75 -2.97
N ALA A 322 -35.23 -0.93 -1.99
CA ALA A 322 -34.95 -1.69 -0.77
C ALA A 322 -34.69 -3.18 -1.06
N VAL A 323 -35.42 -3.77 -2.01
CA VAL A 323 -35.20 -5.13 -2.49
C VAL A 323 -33.86 -5.26 -3.21
N GLU A 324 -33.50 -4.29 -4.07
CA GLU A 324 -32.21 -4.31 -4.77
C GLU A 324 -31.04 -4.14 -3.79
N ASN A 325 -31.14 -3.16 -2.89
CA ASN A 325 -30.16 -2.96 -1.82
C ASN A 325 -29.98 -4.21 -0.95
N ALA A 326 -31.04 -4.98 -0.69
CA ALA A 326 -30.94 -6.23 0.06
C ALA A 326 -30.12 -7.29 -0.70
N LYS A 327 -30.25 -7.35 -2.03
CA LYS A 327 -29.41 -8.21 -2.88
C LYS A 327 -27.96 -7.75 -2.87
N ASP A 328 -27.71 -6.45 -3.04
CA ASP A 328 -26.36 -5.88 -3.01
C ASP A 328 -25.67 -6.15 -1.68
N SER A 329 -26.39 -5.95 -0.57
CA SER A 329 -25.87 -6.19 0.79
C SER A 329 -25.50 -7.65 1.01
N ARG A 330 -26.30 -8.58 0.46
CA ARG A 330 -26.03 -10.02 0.51
C ARG A 330 -24.82 -10.40 -0.34
N ASN A 331 -24.71 -9.86 -1.55
CA ASN A 331 -23.58 -10.12 -2.44
C ASN A 331 -22.28 -9.58 -1.82
N GLU A 332 -22.31 -8.37 -1.26
CA GLU A 332 -21.15 -7.79 -0.54
C GLU A 332 -20.72 -8.67 0.64
N ILE A 333 -21.65 -9.22 1.44
CA ILE A 333 -21.29 -10.18 2.51
C ILE A 333 -20.56 -11.41 1.93
N ARG A 334 -21.10 -11.99 0.85
CA ARG A 334 -20.47 -13.15 0.19
C ARG A 334 -19.07 -12.80 -0.31
N ASP A 335 -18.92 -11.66 -0.95
CA ASP A 335 -17.62 -11.19 -1.49
C ASP A 335 -16.61 -10.97 -0.37
N ILE A 336 -17.02 -10.39 0.77
CA ILE A 336 -16.18 -10.24 1.95
C ILE A 336 -15.72 -11.61 2.46
N MET A 337 -16.63 -12.58 2.59
CA MET A 337 -16.30 -13.93 3.06
C MET A 337 -15.32 -14.65 2.12
N LEU A 338 -15.58 -14.62 0.81
CA LEU A 338 -14.69 -15.20 -0.20
C LEU A 338 -13.31 -14.53 -0.21
N SER A 339 -13.27 -13.19 -0.12
CA SER A 339 -12.02 -12.43 -0.02
C SER A 339 -11.23 -12.83 1.24
N ARG A 340 -11.90 -13.03 2.38
CA ARG A 340 -11.23 -13.49 3.61
C ARG A 340 -10.62 -14.89 3.45
N GLU A 341 -11.35 -15.82 2.86
CA GLU A 341 -10.81 -17.16 2.58
C GLU A 341 -9.60 -17.10 1.64
N GLU A 342 -9.66 -16.27 0.60
CA GLU A 342 -8.54 -16.09 -0.34
C GLU A 342 -7.33 -15.45 0.33
N GLU A 343 -7.53 -14.44 1.18
CA GLU A 343 -6.47 -13.79 1.95
C GLU A 343 -5.79 -14.74 2.95
N GLU A 344 -6.56 -15.61 3.63
CA GLU A 344 -5.99 -16.63 4.51
C GLU A 344 -5.22 -17.69 3.72
N ARG A 345 -5.66 -18.05 2.51
CA ARG A 345 -4.92 -18.96 1.60
C ARG A 345 -3.64 -18.32 1.05
N ASN A 346 -3.69 -17.04 0.71
CA ASN A 346 -2.62 -16.29 0.02
C ASN A 346 -1.99 -15.22 0.91
N LEU A 347 -1.72 -15.57 2.16
CA LEU A 347 -1.13 -14.64 3.10
C LEU A 347 0.28 -14.22 2.68
N GLN A 348 0.53 -12.91 2.69
CA GLN A 348 1.86 -12.33 2.49
C GLN A 348 2.19 -11.33 3.58
N LEU A 349 3.45 -11.25 3.97
CA LEU A 349 3.92 -10.24 4.91
C LEU A 349 4.43 -9.00 4.17
N ILE A 350 3.92 -7.83 4.56
CA ILE A 350 4.45 -6.52 4.22
C ILE A 350 5.61 -6.22 5.18
N PHE A 351 6.82 -6.19 4.62
CA PHE A 351 8.02 -5.88 5.37
C PHE A 351 8.28 -4.37 5.35
N SER A 352 8.57 -3.81 6.52
CA SER A 352 8.98 -2.41 6.62
C SER A 352 10.41 -2.24 6.08
N PRO A 353 10.67 -1.28 5.17
CA PRO A 353 12.02 -0.98 4.67
C PRO A 353 13.03 -0.61 5.77
N TRP A 354 12.54 -0.19 6.94
CA TRP A 354 13.34 0.27 8.07
C TRP A 354 13.76 -0.86 9.02
N THR A 355 13.28 -2.08 8.78
CA THR A 355 13.69 -3.28 9.53
C THR A 355 14.81 -4.01 8.80
N HIS A 356 15.72 -4.66 9.51
CA HIS A 356 16.80 -5.48 8.98
C HIS A 356 16.23 -6.62 8.12
N ALA A 357 15.16 -7.28 8.56
CA ALA A 357 14.46 -8.29 7.77
C ALA A 357 13.88 -7.70 6.46
N GLY A 358 13.21 -6.54 6.52
CA GLY A 358 12.66 -5.89 5.33
C GLY A 358 13.72 -5.36 4.38
N ALA A 359 14.82 -4.79 4.89
CA ALA A 359 15.97 -4.40 4.09
C ALA A 359 16.62 -5.62 3.40
N ALA A 360 16.78 -6.74 4.11
CA ALA A 360 17.33 -7.97 3.54
C ALA A 360 16.47 -8.51 2.40
N LEU A 361 15.13 -8.48 2.55
CA LEU A 361 14.19 -8.89 1.50
C LEU A 361 14.15 -7.91 0.32
N ALA A 362 14.19 -6.61 0.58
CA ALA A 362 14.31 -5.60 -0.47
C ALA A 362 15.59 -5.78 -1.28
N HIS A 363 16.73 -6.06 -0.62
CA HIS A 363 17.98 -6.42 -1.29
C HIS A 363 17.86 -7.70 -2.11
N LYS A 364 17.16 -8.73 -1.60
CA LYS A 364 16.91 -9.98 -2.34
C LYS A 364 16.07 -9.74 -3.61
N HIS A 365 14.97 -8.98 -3.49
CA HIS A 365 14.14 -8.59 -4.63
C HIS A 365 14.89 -7.74 -5.64
N HIS A 366 15.67 -6.76 -5.18
CA HIS A 366 16.49 -5.91 -6.05
C HIS A 366 17.53 -6.75 -6.80
N LYS A 367 18.19 -7.69 -6.12
CA LYS A 367 19.15 -8.63 -6.73
C LYS A 367 18.49 -9.52 -7.78
N GLN A 368 17.26 -9.99 -7.55
CA GLN A 368 16.49 -10.77 -8.53
C GLN A 368 16.12 -9.91 -9.75
N LYS A 369 15.60 -8.69 -9.55
CA LYS A 369 15.30 -7.76 -10.65
C LYS A 369 16.55 -7.46 -11.47
N LEU A 370 17.67 -7.17 -10.82
CA LEU A 370 18.96 -6.94 -11.49
C LEU A 370 19.38 -8.15 -12.34
N LYS A 371 19.25 -9.37 -11.82
CA LYS A 371 19.55 -10.60 -12.58
C LYS A 371 18.70 -10.72 -13.84
N VAL A 372 17.39 -10.49 -13.74
CA VAL A 372 16.47 -10.53 -14.90
C VAL A 372 16.83 -9.44 -15.91
N THR A 373 17.08 -8.22 -15.47
CA THR A 373 17.51 -7.14 -16.37
C THR A 373 18.87 -7.42 -17.01
N HIS A 374 19.83 -7.99 -16.27
CA HIS A 374 21.13 -8.37 -16.80
C HIS A 374 21.02 -9.50 -17.82
N ALA A 375 20.15 -10.49 -17.59
CA ALA A 375 19.87 -11.56 -18.55
C ALA A 375 19.24 -11.00 -19.83
N HIS A 376 18.21 -10.15 -19.71
CA HIS A 376 17.55 -9.53 -20.86
C HIS A 376 18.51 -8.59 -21.64
N THR A 377 19.42 -7.90 -20.94
CA THR A 377 20.45 -7.06 -21.58
C THR A 377 21.55 -7.89 -22.24
N ALA A 378 21.84 -9.09 -21.73
CA ALA A 378 22.80 -10.02 -22.31
C ALA A 378 22.23 -10.65 -23.59
N GLU A 379 20.97 -11.10 -23.57
CA GLU A 379 20.26 -11.58 -24.77
C GLU A 379 20.22 -10.48 -25.85
N GLN A 380 19.84 -9.24 -25.51
CA GLN A 380 19.88 -8.12 -26.46
C GLN A 380 21.29 -7.82 -27.01
N GLN A 381 22.35 -8.13 -26.26
CA GLN A 381 23.74 -7.97 -26.74
C GLN A 381 24.21 -9.13 -27.62
N GLU A 382 23.65 -10.32 -27.46
CA GLU A 382 23.85 -11.46 -28.35
C GLU A 382 23.15 -11.25 -29.70
N TRP A 383 21.92 -10.71 -29.71
CA TRP A 383 21.23 -10.31 -30.95
C TRP A 383 21.99 -9.24 -31.76
N GLN A 384 22.84 -8.42 -31.13
CA GLN A 384 23.72 -7.47 -31.84
C GLN A 384 24.96 -8.11 -32.49
N LEU A 385 25.24 -9.39 -32.22
CA LEU A 385 26.37 -10.12 -32.80
C LEU A 385 25.98 -10.93 -34.05
N ASP A 386 24.69 -11.14 -34.32
CA ASP A 386 24.19 -11.84 -35.51
C ASP A 386 24.22 -11.01 -36.82
N HIS A 387 24.77 -9.79 -36.79
CA HIS A 387 24.82 -8.89 -37.95
C HIS A 387 26.12 -9.06 -38.77
N VAL A 388 26.81 -10.20 -38.68
CA VAL A 388 27.98 -10.49 -39.53
C VAL A 388 27.56 -10.53 -41.00
N ASP A 389 26.37 -11.07 -41.26
CA ASP A 389 25.78 -11.17 -42.59
C ASP A 389 25.49 -9.80 -43.21
N ASP A 390 25.18 -8.78 -42.42
CA ASP A 390 24.94 -7.41 -42.94
C ASP A 390 26.19 -6.80 -43.59
N TYR A 391 27.38 -7.23 -43.14
CA TYR A 391 28.66 -6.81 -43.73
C TYR A 391 29.13 -7.79 -44.81
N LEU A 392 28.83 -9.09 -44.69
CA LEU A 392 29.34 -10.12 -45.59
C LEU A 392 28.50 -10.27 -46.87
N VAL A 393 27.17 -10.27 -46.76
CA VAL A 393 26.23 -10.53 -47.86
C VAL A 393 26.37 -9.56 -49.03
N PRO A 394 26.56 -8.23 -48.83
CA PRO A 394 26.75 -7.31 -49.96
C PRO A 394 27.94 -7.68 -50.86
N HIS A 395 29.07 -8.09 -50.26
CA HIS A 395 30.26 -8.50 -51.03
C HIS A 395 30.12 -9.87 -51.68
N LEU A 396 29.23 -10.74 -51.17
CA LEU A 396 28.92 -12.03 -51.80
C LEU A 396 27.91 -11.89 -52.96
N ILE A 397 27.01 -10.90 -52.89
CA ILE A 397 26.09 -10.55 -53.98
C ILE A 397 26.87 -10.05 -55.20
N ASP A 398 27.88 -9.20 -54.98
CA ASP A 398 28.73 -8.67 -56.07
C ASP A 398 29.53 -9.76 -56.82
N LEU A 399 29.60 -10.97 -56.26
CA LEU A 399 30.30 -12.14 -56.80
C LEU A 399 29.36 -13.27 -57.24
N ASP A 400 28.03 -13.03 -57.24
CA ASP A 400 26.99 -14.03 -57.56
C ASP A 400 27.08 -15.32 -56.72
N PHE A 401 27.41 -15.21 -55.43
CA PHE A 401 27.47 -16.33 -54.46
C PHE A 401 28.28 -17.54 -54.95
N PRO A 402 29.61 -17.43 -55.06
CA PRO A 402 30.45 -18.52 -55.54
C PRO A 402 30.48 -19.69 -54.55
N GLU A 403 30.48 -20.94 -55.05
CA GLU A 403 30.55 -22.16 -54.23
C GLU A 403 31.90 -22.31 -53.50
N THR A 404 32.98 -21.77 -54.07
CA THR A 404 34.32 -21.71 -53.46
C THR A 404 35.01 -20.38 -53.81
N LEU A 405 35.81 -19.86 -52.87
CA LEU A 405 36.53 -18.58 -53.06
C LEU A 405 38.02 -18.82 -53.31
N SER A 406 38.59 -18.10 -54.27
CA SER A 406 40.04 -18.09 -54.50
C SER A 406 40.76 -17.59 -53.24
N PRO A 407 42.04 -17.99 -53.02
CA PRO A 407 42.76 -17.62 -51.80
C PRO A 407 42.85 -16.10 -51.61
N THR A 408 43.02 -15.38 -52.73
CA THR A 408 43.14 -13.92 -52.78
C THR A 408 41.80 -13.24 -52.56
N ASP A 409 40.70 -13.76 -53.12
CA ASP A 409 39.38 -13.15 -52.99
C ASP A 409 38.80 -13.36 -51.59
N PHE A 410 39.05 -14.52 -50.99
CA PHE A 410 38.69 -14.82 -49.60
C PHE A 410 39.33 -13.81 -48.62
N ASP A 411 40.64 -13.61 -48.73
CA ASP A 411 41.37 -12.69 -47.85
C ASP A 411 40.95 -11.22 -48.12
N ASN A 412 40.62 -10.87 -49.36
CA ASN A 412 40.12 -9.55 -49.74
C ASN A 412 38.72 -9.24 -49.18
N ILE A 413 37.77 -10.18 -49.25
CA ILE A 413 36.40 -10.01 -48.70
C ILE A 413 36.46 -9.84 -47.19
N ILE A 414 37.26 -10.65 -46.50
CA ILE A 414 37.46 -10.53 -45.06
C ILE A 414 38.06 -9.17 -44.71
N ALA A 415 39.09 -8.73 -45.44
CA ALA A 415 39.70 -7.43 -45.22
C ALA A 415 38.71 -6.27 -45.40
N LYS A 416 37.86 -6.33 -46.44
CA LYS A 416 36.80 -5.33 -46.70
C LYS A 416 35.74 -5.31 -45.59
N CYS A 417 35.19 -6.46 -45.20
CA CYS A 417 34.20 -6.57 -44.12
C CYS A 417 34.76 -6.04 -42.78
N LEU A 418 36.01 -6.37 -42.45
CA LEU A 418 36.69 -5.85 -41.26
C LEU A 418 36.89 -4.34 -41.32
N GLN A 419 37.16 -3.79 -42.50
CA GLN A 419 37.37 -2.36 -42.70
C GLN A 419 36.06 -1.59 -42.54
N GLU A 420 34.96 -2.04 -43.15
CA GLU A 420 33.62 -1.45 -43.01
C GLU A 420 33.12 -1.51 -41.56
N PHE A 421 33.37 -2.62 -40.86
CA PHE A 421 33.07 -2.72 -39.44
C PHE A 421 33.90 -1.72 -38.61
N LYS A 422 35.18 -1.52 -38.92
CA LYS A 422 36.00 -0.49 -38.25
C LYS A 422 35.51 0.93 -38.57
N GLU A 423 35.08 1.19 -39.80
CA GLU A 423 34.59 2.49 -40.25
C GLU A 423 33.25 2.86 -39.62
N SER A 424 32.30 1.92 -39.53
CA SER A 424 31.05 2.13 -38.81
C SER A 424 31.29 2.44 -37.32
N ARG A 425 32.25 1.76 -36.68
CA ARG A 425 32.67 2.07 -35.30
C ARG A 425 33.28 3.48 -35.20
N LYS A 426 34.10 3.89 -36.16
CA LYS A 426 34.65 5.27 -36.23
C LYS A 426 33.53 6.30 -36.39
N ALA A 427 32.52 6.05 -37.22
CA ALA A 427 31.38 6.93 -37.41
C ALA A 427 30.63 7.18 -36.09
N VAL A 428 30.38 6.13 -35.29
CA VAL A 428 29.75 6.26 -33.96
C VAL A 428 30.62 7.06 -32.98
N VAL A 429 31.95 6.87 -33.01
CA VAL A 429 32.87 7.67 -32.19
C VAL A 429 32.83 9.14 -32.59
N ASN A 430 32.82 9.43 -33.90
CA ASN A 430 32.74 10.80 -34.41
C ASN A 430 31.41 11.46 -34.04
N PHE A 431 30.30 10.75 -34.19
CA PHE A 431 28.98 11.22 -33.75
C PHE A 431 28.96 11.55 -32.25
N LEU A 432 29.51 10.68 -31.39
CA LEU A 432 29.59 10.95 -29.95
C LEU A 432 30.48 12.16 -29.63
N LYS A 433 31.60 12.34 -30.35
CA LYS A 433 32.47 13.51 -30.22
C LYS A 433 31.76 14.80 -30.64
N GLU A 434 31.04 14.78 -31.76
CA GLU A 434 30.27 15.92 -32.26
C GLU A 434 29.13 16.28 -31.31
N HIS A 435 28.41 15.28 -30.81
CA HIS A 435 27.35 15.48 -29.82
C HIS A 435 27.91 16.07 -28.52
N HIS A 436 29.05 15.57 -28.03
CA HIS A 436 29.74 16.15 -26.88
C HIS A 436 30.16 17.61 -27.11
N LYS A 437 30.73 17.92 -28.29
CA LYS A 437 31.07 19.30 -28.67
C LYS A 437 29.84 20.21 -28.72
N LYS A 438 28.72 19.73 -29.27
CA LYS A 438 27.46 20.48 -29.33
C LYS A 438 26.93 20.80 -27.93
N LEU A 439 26.88 19.80 -27.04
CA LEU A 439 26.46 20.01 -25.64
C LEU A 439 27.38 20.99 -24.90
N LEU A 440 28.69 20.96 -25.18
CA LEU A 440 29.65 21.91 -24.61
C LEU A 440 29.41 23.33 -25.13
N HIS A 441 29.04 23.47 -26.41
CA HIS A 441 28.69 24.76 -27.01
C HIS A 441 27.44 25.35 -26.39
N GLU A 442 26.37 24.57 -26.29
CA GLU A 442 25.09 24.98 -25.68
C GLU A 442 25.29 25.44 -24.23
N LEU A 443 26.09 24.72 -23.45
CA LEU A 443 26.43 25.09 -22.08
C LEU A 443 27.19 26.43 -22.03
N ARG A 444 28.17 26.63 -22.92
CA ARG A 444 28.97 27.87 -23.00
C ARG A 444 28.15 29.07 -23.46
N GLU A 445 27.18 28.88 -24.34
CA GLU A 445 26.24 29.93 -24.74
C GLU A 445 25.34 30.35 -23.59
N LYS A 446 24.78 29.38 -22.86
CA LYS A 446 23.96 29.66 -21.69
C LYS A 446 24.74 30.31 -20.55
N GLN A 447 26.01 29.95 -20.38
CA GLN A 447 26.92 30.62 -19.45
C GLN A 447 27.20 32.08 -19.84
N ARG A 448 27.44 32.36 -21.13
CA ARG A 448 27.62 33.74 -21.64
C ARG A 448 26.34 34.56 -21.50
N TRP A 449 25.19 33.97 -21.82
CA TRP A 449 23.89 34.61 -21.64
C TRP A 449 23.64 34.98 -20.17
N TYR A 450 23.98 34.09 -19.24
CA TYR A 450 23.86 34.36 -17.81
C TYR A 450 24.78 35.50 -17.36
N GLN A 451 26.03 35.53 -17.82
CA GLN A 451 26.98 36.61 -17.52
C GLN A 451 26.50 37.99 -18.01
N GLN A 452 25.77 38.04 -19.12
CA GLN A 452 25.26 39.29 -19.70
C GLN A 452 23.96 39.78 -19.03
N ASN A 453 23.15 38.86 -18.51
CA ASN A 453 21.82 39.17 -17.96
C ASN A 453 21.76 39.08 -16.43
N GLN A 454 22.91 38.93 -15.77
CA GLN A 454 23.02 38.66 -14.33
C GLN A 454 22.29 39.69 -13.46
N ASP A 455 22.29 40.96 -13.86
CA ASP A 455 21.72 42.06 -13.09
C ASP A 455 20.18 42.20 -13.26
N PHE A 456 19.60 41.52 -14.25
CA PHE A 456 18.18 41.63 -14.61
C PHE A 456 17.36 40.36 -14.30
N LEU A 457 17.98 39.32 -13.74
CA LEU A 457 17.37 38.01 -13.51
C LEU A 457 16.68 37.91 -12.14
N SER A 458 15.48 37.32 -12.12
CA SER A 458 14.76 36.97 -10.87
C SER A 458 15.40 35.76 -10.19
N LYS A 459 15.09 35.55 -8.90
CA LYS A 459 15.60 34.39 -8.13
C LYS A 459 15.19 33.04 -8.74
N GLU A 460 13.98 32.95 -9.29
CA GLU A 460 13.45 31.75 -9.95
C GLU A 460 14.24 31.45 -11.24
N ALA A 461 14.54 32.47 -12.05
CA ALA A 461 15.31 32.30 -13.28
C ALA A 461 16.77 31.88 -13.04
N VAL A 462 17.35 32.25 -11.88
CA VAL A 462 18.69 31.81 -11.45
C VAL A 462 18.68 30.32 -11.06
N GLU A 463 17.60 29.85 -10.43
CA GLU A 463 17.44 28.45 -10.05
C GLU A 463 17.23 27.55 -11.27
N GLU A 464 16.41 27.98 -12.24
CA GLU A 464 16.26 27.29 -13.54
C GLU A 464 17.57 27.18 -14.31
N TYR A 465 18.40 28.24 -14.30
CA TYR A 465 19.74 28.21 -14.90
C TYR A 465 20.66 27.20 -14.21
N ARG A 466 20.64 27.15 -12.87
CA ARG A 466 21.43 26.20 -12.09
C ARG A 466 21.04 24.77 -12.41
N ASP A 467 19.74 24.50 -12.50
CA ASP A 467 19.22 23.17 -12.81
C ASP A 467 19.59 22.76 -14.24
N TYR A 468 19.42 23.66 -15.22
CA TYR A 468 19.86 23.46 -16.61
C TYR A 468 21.37 23.14 -16.71
N CYS A 469 22.21 23.90 -16.00
CA CYS A 469 23.65 23.63 -15.96
C CYS A 469 23.97 22.27 -15.33
N SER A 470 23.29 21.91 -14.25
CA SER A 470 23.50 20.63 -13.58
C SER A 470 23.13 19.44 -14.47
N GLU A 471 21.99 19.54 -15.17
CA GLU A 471 21.50 18.53 -16.09
C GLU A 471 22.44 18.37 -17.28
N LYS A 472 22.80 19.47 -17.96
CA LYS A 472 23.72 19.45 -19.11
C LYS A 472 25.11 18.94 -18.72
N THR A 473 25.61 19.26 -17.52
CA THR A 473 26.89 18.74 -17.02
C THR A 473 26.82 17.23 -16.76
N LEU A 474 25.71 16.73 -16.23
CA LEU A 474 25.50 15.29 -16.05
C LEU A 474 25.46 14.56 -17.40
N ILE A 475 24.72 15.09 -18.37
CA ILE A 475 24.66 14.53 -19.72
C ILE A 475 26.06 14.52 -20.37
N LEU A 476 26.83 15.60 -20.23
CA LEU A 476 28.21 15.68 -20.72
C LEU A 476 29.10 14.57 -20.14
N LYS A 477 29.03 14.34 -18.81
CA LYS A 477 29.77 13.26 -18.14
C LYS A 477 29.35 11.88 -18.64
N VAL A 478 28.04 11.65 -18.85
CA VAL A 478 27.52 10.38 -19.38
C VAL A 478 28.00 10.13 -20.80
N VAL A 479 27.94 11.14 -21.68
CA VAL A 479 28.40 11.04 -23.07
C VAL A 479 29.92 10.79 -23.12
N GLN A 480 30.69 11.46 -22.27
CA GLN A 480 32.13 11.23 -22.16
C GLN A 480 32.45 9.80 -21.70
N ALA A 481 31.84 9.34 -20.61
CA ALA A 481 32.04 7.97 -20.12
C ALA A 481 31.60 6.92 -21.16
N ARG A 482 30.54 7.20 -21.94
CA ARG A 482 30.10 6.35 -23.05
C ARG A 482 31.13 6.29 -24.17
N LEU A 483 31.75 7.42 -24.51
CA LEU A 483 32.81 7.50 -25.52
C LEU A 483 34.04 6.72 -25.09
N GLU A 484 34.52 6.90 -23.86
CA GLU A 484 35.66 6.17 -23.29
C GLU A 484 35.41 4.66 -23.31
N ARG A 485 34.24 4.24 -22.82
CA ARG A 485 33.83 2.83 -22.83
C ARG A 485 33.71 2.25 -24.24
N TYR A 486 33.28 3.05 -25.21
CA TYR A 486 33.17 2.60 -26.60
C TYR A 486 34.56 2.39 -27.23
N LEU A 487 35.51 3.29 -26.97
CA LEU A 487 36.89 3.17 -27.41
C LEU A 487 37.55 1.91 -26.84
N GLU A 488 37.42 1.68 -25.54
CA GLU A 488 37.95 0.47 -24.87
C GLU A 488 37.38 -0.81 -25.47
N LYS A 489 36.05 -0.85 -25.68
CA LYS A 489 35.35 -2.03 -26.19
C LYS A 489 35.60 -2.28 -27.68
N THR A 490 35.90 -1.26 -28.47
CA THR A 490 36.07 -1.38 -29.93
C THR A 490 37.17 -2.39 -30.26
N SER A 491 38.30 -2.34 -29.57
CA SER A 491 39.42 -3.27 -29.78
C SER A 491 39.02 -4.75 -29.57
N ARG A 492 38.24 -5.04 -28.52
CA ARG A 492 37.74 -6.38 -28.21
C ARG A 492 36.68 -6.83 -29.20
N LYS A 493 35.78 -5.94 -29.60
CA LYS A 493 34.70 -6.25 -30.55
C LYS A 493 35.20 -6.50 -31.97
N VAL A 494 36.23 -5.79 -32.44
CA VAL A 494 36.85 -6.06 -33.75
C VAL A 494 37.47 -7.46 -33.79
N LYS A 495 38.13 -7.89 -32.70
CA LYS A 495 38.68 -9.25 -32.58
C LYS A 495 37.59 -10.32 -32.53
N ALA A 496 36.48 -10.06 -31.85
CA ALA A 496 35.34 -10.97 -31.79
C ALA A 496 34.65 -11.10 -33.14
N PHE A 497 34.41 -9.98 -33.83
CA PHE A 497 33.81 -9.93 -35.17
C PHE A 497 34.66 -10.69 -36.19
N HIS A 498 36.00 -10.55 -36.16
CA HIS A 498 36.89 -11.34 -37.03
C HIS A 498 36.73 -12.85 -36.82
N LYS A 499 36.64 -13.31 -35.58
CA LYS A 499 36.42 -14.73 -35.27
C LYS A 499 35.05 -15.23 -35.74
N GLN A 500 34.01 -14.40 -35.62
CA GLN A 500 32.67 -14.76 -36.07
C GLN A 500 32.55 -14.75 -37.60
N LEU A 501 33.23 -13.85 -38.29
CA LEU A 501 33.31 -13.81 -39.75
C LEU A 501 33.93 -15.09 -40.31
N LEU A 502 35.03 -15.56 -39.71
CA LEU A 502 35.68 -16.81 -40.09
C LEU A 502 34.85 -18.06 -39.80
N ASN A 503 33.95 -17.99 -38.82
CA ASN A 503 33.07 -19.10 -38.42
C ASN A 503 31.66 -18.97 -39.04
N SER A 504 31.44 -18.01 -39.94
CA SER A 504 30.10 -17.80 -40.53
C SER A 504 29.76 -18.93 -41.49
N PRO A 505 28.55 -19.52 -41.40
CA PRO A 505 28.10 -20.58 -42.30
C PRO A 505 27.87 -20.10 -43.75
N ARG A 506 27.79 -18.78 -43.96
CA ARG A 506 27.58 -18.17 -45.29
C ARG A 506 28.89 -17.79 -46.00
N LEU A 507 30.03 -17.93 -45.34
CA LEU A 507 31.33 -17.70 -45.95
C LEU A 507 31.76 -18.98 -46.71
N PRO A 508 31.93 -18.94 -48.05
CA PRO A 508 32.37 -20.10 -48.80
C PRO A 508 33.77 -20.56 -48.37
N PRO A 509 34.06 -21.87 -48.38
CA PRO A 509 35.38 -22.37 -48.05
C PRO A 509 36.43 -21.87 -49.05
N LYS A 510 37.64 -21.64 -48.54
CA LYS A 510 38.83 -21.29 -49.34
C LYS A 510 39.15 -22.49 -50.23
N THR A 511 39.30 -22.29 -51.54
CA THR A 511 39.78 -23.34 -52.46
C THR A 511 41.14 -23.86 -51.95
N GLU A 512 41.26 -25.16 -51.68
CA GLU A 512 42.55 -25.79 -51.45
C GLU A 512 43.36 -25.70 -52.76
N THR A 513 44.46 -24.96 -52.73
CA THR A 513 45.45 -25.02 -53.80
C THR A 513 46.12 -26.39 -53.73
N ASP A 514 45.71 -27.31 -54.59
CA ASP A 514 46.63 -28.35 -55.06
C ASP A 514 47.68 -27.64 -55.92
N GLU A 515 48.92 -27.70 -55.44
CA GLU A 515 50.21 -27.28 -56.03
C GLU A 515 50.60 -25.79 -56.00
#